data_AF-A0A934DRW5-F1
#
_entry.id   AF-A0A934DRW5-F1
#
_cell.length_a   1.000
_cell.length_b   1.000
_cell.length_c   1.000
_cell.angle_alpha   90.00
_cell.angle_beta   90.00
_cell.angle_gamma   90.00
#
_symmetry.space_group_name_H-M   'P 1'
#
loop_
_entity.id
_entity.type
_entity.pdbx_description
1 polymer ?
#
loop_
_entity_poly.entity_id
_entity_poly.type
_entity_poly.pdbx_seq_one_letter_code
_entity_poly.pdbx_strand_id
1 'polypeptide(L)'
;MRIPYWAAIIASAAILSCSSAESPPFNGSAGSSADAAADAPPDATCQIGSTDCSGTCADLSKDLANCGACGNACASGEVCSLGKCASGCAPGTTICSGLCVNTQTDVQNCGGCNKGCKLGEVCAAGVCGSACPAPSTMCSGACVNPNTDHENCGGCGKPCKASEACVNAYCELSCKAGESHCSGACVNLETDSSNCGQCDKLCGASEVCIKGFCQLNCPAGLTACNGVCVNLATDDQNCGECAKPCTGGLSCVSSACDLVCTGGTTKCGNACVNLTNDPANCSMCGKACASGESCSNGTCTINCPPGTIKCGSSCTNTSFDPNNCGACTVVCPGAANATATCSNSVCGNLCKPGFASCNGSMADGCETDIAANTNNCGACGNVCPSANGTAACTGGTCVIAGCNPGYGNCDLNTSNGCEANLNADTSNCGTCGSPCPGGYSCIGGSCQLVPTGCFRTTDVLQTGLNKPQYTRCESIANSGFTCINPIITYGSVTGGIPANHSGNNYVTWCQQLGCSGFVTVQYGSRSYAAPYGKLFGCNGYDDSPWHWCDWMDGNWYNQQLDYHPPADSDAIVSITCN
;
A
#
# COMPACT_ATOMS: atom_id res chain seq x y z
N MET A 1 -24.90 -7.21 18.85
CA MET A 1 -24.39 -6.00 19.55
C MET A 1 -24.57 -4.78 18.64
N ARG A 2 -24.45 -3.55 19.18
CA ARG A 2 -24.93 -2.31 18.53
C ARG A 2 -23.98 -1.74 17.46
N ILE A 3 -24.54 -0.81 16.67
CA ILE A 3 -23.95 -0.10 15.51
C ILE A 3 -23.26 1.24 15.97
N PRO A 4 -22.76 2.16 15.11
CA PRO A 4 -21.48 2.86 15.33
C PRO A 4 -21.64 4.36 15.66
N TYR A 5 -20.55 5.13 15.67
CA TYR A 5 -20.59 6.60 15.65
C TYR A 5 -19.60 7.23 14.66
N TRP A 6 -20.06 8.30 14.00
CA TRP A 6 -19.31 9.23 13.15
C TRP A 6 -18.71 10.39 13.98
N ALA A 7 -17.64 11.03 13.47
CA ALA A 7 -17.60 12.47 13.18
C ALA A 7 -16.25 12.92 12.55
N ALA A 8 -16.31 13.84 11.58
CA ALA A 8 -15.18 14.69 11.13
C ALA A 8 -15.17 16.01 11.97
N ILE A 9 -14.20 16.93 11.92
CA ILE A 9 -13.83 17.80 10.78
C ILE A 9 -12.42 18.42 10.98
N ILE A 10 -11.60 18.29 9.93
CA ILE A 10 -10.61 19.20 9.29
C ILE A 10 -10.22 20.51 10.02
N ALA A 11 -8.89 20.73 10.19
CA ALA A 11 -8.17 21.91 9.65
C ALA A 11 -6.63 21.75 9.79
N SER A 12 -5.90 21.77 8.69
CA SER A 12 -4.42 21.87 8.68
C SER A 12 -3.96 22.43 7.33
N ALA A 13 -3.31 23.59 7.34
CA ALA A 13 -2.73 24.21 6.15
C ALA A 13 -1.21 24.22 6.25
N ALA A 14 -0.55 23.51 5.35
CA ALA A 14 0.90 23.57 5.15
C ALA A 14 1.19 24.25 3.80
N ILE A 15 2.12 25.20 3.80
CA ILE A 15 2.50 25.98 2.63
C ILE A 15 3.77 25.37 2.03
N LEU A 16 3.73 24.96 0.76
CA LEU A 16 4.92 24.70 -0.04
C LEU A 16 4.67 24.97 -1.54
N SER A 17 5.75 25.22 -2.28
CA SER A 17 5.78 26.01 -3.53
C SER A 17 6.06 25.24 -4.82
N CYS A 18 5.59 25.81 -5.95
CA CYS A 18 6.02 25.67 -7.36
C CYS A 18 5.43 26.89 -8.12
N SER A 19 5.97 27.53 -9.17
CA SER A 19 6.70 27.12 -10.39
C SER A 19 5.79 26.65 -11.55
N SER A 20 5.89 27.16 -12.80
CA SER A 20 6.72 28.24 -13.37
C SER A 20 6.24 28.71 -14.77
N ALA A 21 6.38 30.01 -15.09
CA ALA A 21 6.62 30.59 -16.44
C ALA A 21 5.45 30.54 -17.49
N GLU A 22 5.39 31.27 -18.62
CA GLU A 22 6.33 32.14 -19.40
C GLU A 22 5.60 33.41 -19.93
N SER A 23 6.26 34.53 -20.32
CA SER A 23 6.85 34.77 -21.66
C SER A 23 7.22 36.27 -21.83
N PRO A 24 7.87 36.75 -22.93
CA PRO A 24 9.17 36.38 -23.51
C PRO A 24 10.14 37.62 -23.60
N PRO A 25 11.31 37.59 -24.26
CA PRO A 25 12.50 38.35 -23.80
C PRO A 25 12.99 39.51 -24.67
N PHE A 26 13.87 40.36 -24.10
CA PHE A 26 14.92 41.07 -24.84
C PHE A 26 16.27 40.99 -24.09
N ASN A 27 17.35 40.86 -24.86
CA ASN A 27 18.72 40.58 -24.42
C ASN A 27 19.65 41.75 -24.82
N GLY A 28 20.64 42.11 -23.98
CA GLY A 28 21.58 43.20 -24.27
C GLY A 28 22.49 43.56 -23.09
N SER A 29 23.68 42.97 -23.04
CA SER A 29 24.64 42.97 -21.92
C SER A 29 25.24 44.34 -21.53
N ALA A 30 25.83 44.39 -20.32
CA ALA A 30 26.64 45.49 -19.80
C ALA A 30 28.17 45.30 -19.99
N GLY A 31 28.93 46.38 -19.85
CA GLY A 31 30.41 46.46 -19.93
C GLY A 31 30.87 47.45 -21.01
N SER A 32 31.89 48.30 -20.84
CA SER A 32 32.88 48.45 -19.77
C SER A 32 33.45 49.89 -19.70
N SER A 33 34.27 50.18 -18.69
CA SER A 33 34.88 51.49 -18.39
C SER A 33 36.22 51.79 -19.09
N ALA A 34 36.58 53.08 -19.16
CA ALA A 34 37.88 53.67 -19.58
C ALA A 34 38.17 53.61 -21.11
N ASP A 35 38.84 54.58 -21.75
CA ASP A 35 39.69 55.70 -21.29
C ASP A 35 39.36 57.04 -22.00
N ALA A 36 39.95 58.14 -21.52
CA ALA A 36 39.75 59.50 -22.05
C ALA A 36 40.88 59.96 -23.00
N ALA A 37 40.53 60.75 -24.03
CA ALA A 37 41.17 62.04 -24.40
C ALA A 37 40.75 62.55 -25.80
N ALA A 38 40.13 63.74 -25.88
CA ALA A 38 40.56 64.89 -26.71
C ALA A 38 39.40 65.88 -27.02
N ASP A 39 39.69 67.17 -26.81
CA ASP A 39 38.99 68.40 -27.23
C ASP A 39 37.55 68.74 -26.78
N ALA A 40 37.39 70.06 -26.54
CA ALA A 40 36.18 70.80 -26.19
C ALA A 40 36.45 72.31 -26.41
N PRO A 41 35.45 73.22 -26.34
CA PRO A 41 34.00 73.05 -26.50
C PRO A 41 33.65 73.65 -27.90
N PRO A 42 32.84 74.72 -28.15
CA PRO A 42 31.80 75.44 -27.39
C PRO A 42 30.36 75.14 -27.87
N ASP A 43 29.37 75.45 -27.02
CA ASP A 43 28.12 76.09 -27.48
C ASP A 43 27.53 76.96 -26.36
N ALA A 44 26.80 78.02 -26.70
CA ALA A 44 26.42 79.11 -25.81
C ALA A 44 24.90 79.22 -25.61
N THR A 45 24.42 78.92 -24.40
CA THR A 45 23.00 79.07 -24.06
C THR A 45 22.58 80.54 -24.00
N CYS A 46 21.61 80.90 -24.83
CA CYS A 46 20.97 82.22 -24.83
C CYS A 46 20.26 82.56 -23.50
N GLN A 47 20.11 83.86 -23.23
CA GLN A 47 19.39 84.35 -22.06
C GLN A 47 17.88 84.02 -22.16
N ILE A 48 17.22 83.83 -21.02
CA ILE A 48 15.79 83.51 -20.93
C ILE A 48 14.97 84.57 -21.68
N GLY A 49 14.10 84.13 -22.60
CA GLY A 49 13.32 84.99 -23.48
C GLY A 49 13.94 85.29 -24.84
N SER A 50 15.17 84.82 -25.12
CA SER A 50 15.79 84.84 -26.45
C SER A 50 16.01 83.44 -27.00
N THR A 51 15.90 83.28 -28.31
CA THR A 51 16.09 82.02 -29.04
C THR A 51 17.42 82.05 -29.79
N ASP A 52 18.16 80.95 -29.80
CA ASP A 52 19.33 80.86 -30.67
C ASP A 52 18.91 80.76 -32.13
N CYS A 53 19.31 81.74 -32.92
CA CYS A 53 19.08 81.79 -34.35
C CYS A 53 20.40 81.60 -35.10
N SER A 54 20.91 80.36 -35.05
CA SER A 54 22.15 79.90 -35.69
C SER A 54 23.42 80.53 -35.09
N GLY A 55 23.63 80.34 -33.78
CA GLY A 55 24.77 80.86 -33.02
C GLY A 55 24.66 82.34 -32.63
N THR A 56 23.48 82.94 -32.76
CA THR A 56 23.21 84.34 -32.38
C THR A 56 21.85 84.44 -31.71
N CYS A 57 21.81 84.91 -30.46
CA CYS A 57 20.58 85.00 -29.68
C CYS A 57 19.69 86.16 -30.15
N ALA A 58 18.48 85.84 -30.60
CA ALA A 58 17.48 86.80 -31.06
C ALA A 58 16.23 86.77 -30.17
N ASP A 59 15.66 87.93 -29.88
CA ASP A 59 14.34 88.03 -29.24
C ASP A 59 13.26 88.01 -30.32
N LEU A 60 12.69 86.82 -30.55
CA LEU A 60 11.69 86.61 -31.61
C LEU A 60 10.44 87.50 -31.47
N SER A 61 10.20 88.14 -30.31
CA SER A 61 9.04 89.00 -30.12
C SER A 61 9.19 90.40 -30.76
N LYS A 62 10.43 90.85 -30.99
CA LYS A 62 10.76 92.22 -31.40
C LYS A 62 11.94 92.37 -32.38
N ASP A 63 12.73 91.32 -32.62
CA ASP A 63 13.81 91.35 -33.60
C ASP A 63 13.23 91.39 -35.03
N LEU A 64 13.58 92.44 -35.77
CA LEU A 64 13.12 92.66 -37.14
C LEU A 64 13.63 91.61 -38.13
N ALA A 65 14.78 90.97 -37.85
CA ALA A 65 15.39 89.94 -38.70
C ALA A 65 14.94 88.51 -38.35
N ASN A 66 14.34 88.32 -37.17
CA ASN A 66 13.99 87.01 -36.60
C ASN A 66 12.56 87.01 -36.02
N CYS A 67 11.62 87.66 -36.69
CA CYS A 67 10.32 87.96 -36.09
C CYS A 67 9.41 86.73 -36.03
N GLY A 68 9.10 86.25 -34.82
CA GLY A 68 8.30 85.04 -34.56
C GLY A 68 9.02 83.72 -34.84
N ALA A 69 10.05 83.72 -35.69
CA ALA A 69 10.92 82.59 -35.98
C ALA A 69 12.29 83.09 -36.48
N CYS A 70 13.34 82.30 -36.25
CA CYS A 70 14.68 82.59 -36.73
C CYS A 70 14.72 82.73 -38.26
N GLY A 71 15.41 83.77 -38.75
CA GLY A 71 15.51 84.10 -40.18
C GLY A 71 14.25 84.71 -40.80
N ASN A 72 13.16 84.87 -40.05
CA ASN A 72 11.93 85.50 -40.56
C ASN A 72 12.03 87.03 -40.48
N ALA A 73 12.75 87.62 -41.43
CA ALA A 73 12.93 89.06 -41.52
C ALA A 73 11.68 89.77 -42.08
N CYS A 74 11.24 90.84 -41.42
CA CYS A 74 10.08 91.62 -41.86
C CYS A 74 10.37 92.46 -43.11
N ALA A 75 9.32 92.79 -43.88
CA ALA A 75 9.47 93.56 -45.10
C ALA A 75 9.85 95.03 -44.82
N SER A 76 10.38 95.72 -45.84
CA SER A 76 10.80 97.11 -45.69
C SER A 76 9.62 98.03 -45.34
N GLY A 77 9.69 98.67 -44.18
CA GLY A 77 8.61 99.52 -43.63
C GLY A 77 7.74 98.83 -42.57
N GLU A 78 7.93 97.53 -42.31
CA GLU A 78 7.29 96.82 -41.21
C GLU A 78 8.12 96.88 -39.92
N VAL A 79 7.49 96.51 -38.81
CA VAL A 79 8.10 96.33 -37.49
C VAL A 79 7.74 94.94 -36.96
N CYS A 80 8.63 94.35 -36.15
CA CYS A 80 8.30 93.13 -35.41
C CYS A 80 7.52 93.50 -34.14
N SER A 81 6.29 93.03 -34.02
CA SER A 81 5.43 93.27 -32.86
C SER A 81 4.79 91.96 -32.40
N LEU A 82 5.12 91.52 -31.18
CA LEU A 82 4.66 90.25 -30.59
C LEU A 82 4.96 89.03 -31.49
N GLY A 83 6.12 89.03 -32.15
CA GLY A 83 6.56 87.96 -33.04
C GLY A 83 5.79 87.88 -34.36
N LYS A 84 5.20 88.99 -34.81
CA LYS A 84 4.65 89.12 -36.17
C LYS A 84 5.12 90.41 -36.82
N CYS A 85 5.45 90.31 -38.10
CA CYS A 85 5.69 91.46 -38.94
C CYS A 85 4.38 92.21 -39.17
N ALA A 86 4.38 93.51 -38.93
CA ALA A 86 3.21 94.36 -39.08
C ALA A 86 3.63 95.74 -39.61
N SER A 87 2.75 96.39 -40.37
CA SER A 87 2.95 97.75 -40.90
C SER A 87 2.86 98.86 -39.83
N GLY A 88 2.87 98.50 -38.55
CA GLY A 88 2.69 99.38 -37.41
C GLY A 88 2.64 98.59 -36.10
N CYS A 89 2.83 99.28 -34.98
CA CYS A 89 2.84 98.66 -33.66
C CYS A 89 1.44 98.39 -33.11
N ALA A 90 1.34 97.46 -32.14
CA ALA A 90 0.11 97.23 -31.39
C ALA A 90 -0.42 98.51 -30.70
N PRO A 91 -1.74 98.69 -30.56
CA PRO A 91 -2.33 99.85 -29.90
C PRO A 91 -1.73 100.10 -28.51
N GLY A 92 -1.38 101.36 -28.22
CA GLY A 92 -0.69 101.75 -26.99
C GLY A 92 0.84 101.69 -27.04
N THR A 93 1.43 101.38 -28.19
CA THR A 93 2.88 101.45 -28.42
C THR A 93 3.22 102.31 -29.64
N THR A 94 4.41 102.91 -29.65
CA THR A 94 4.87 103.85 -30.68
C THR A 94 6.15 103.32 -31.34
N ILE A 95 6.30 103.54 -32.66
CA ILE A 95 7.54 103.21 -33.37
C ILE A 95 8.63 104.21 -32.96
N CYS A 96 9.66 103.72 -32.29
CA CYS A 96 10.85 104.48 -31.95
C CYS A 96 12.09 103.75 -32.49
N SER A 97 12.77 104.38 -33.45
CA SER A 97 13.98 103.84 -34.10
C SER A 97 13.82 102.42 -34.67
N GLY A 98 12.64 102.09 -35.21
CA GLY A 98 12.32 100.78 -35.79
C GLY A 98 11.77 99.73 -34.82
N LEU A 99 11.71 100.04 -33.52
CA LEU A 99 11.16 99.15 -32.48
C LEU A 99 9.82 99.67 -31.96
N CYS A 100 8.92 98.75 -31.61
CA CYS A 100 7.69 99.07 -30.90
C CYS A 100 7.94 99.21 -29.40
N VAL A 101 7.90 100.45 -28.90
CA VAL A 101 8.11 100.75 -27.48
C VAL A 101 6.85 101.35 -26.86
N ASN A 102 6.58 101.00 -25.61
CA ASN A 102 5.46 101.58 -24.88
C ASN A 102 5.91 102.91 -24.25
N THR A 103 5.59 104.04 -24.88
CA THR A 103 6.01 105.36 -24.39
C THR A 103 5.40 105.75 -23.03
N GLN A 104 4.52 104.92 -22.45
CA GLN A 104 3.89 105.15 -21.16
C GLN A 104 4.60 104.39 -20.01
N THR A 105 5.44 103.41 -20.33
CA THR A 105 6.14 102.55 -19.34
C THR A 105 7.62 102.30 -19.65
N ASP A 106 8.09 102.56 -20.88
CA ASP A 106 9.48 102.41 -21.30
C ASP A 106 10.34 103.55 -20.73
N VAL A 107 11.29 103.21 -19.86
CA VAL A 107 12.19 104.17 -19.19
C VAL A 107 13.15 104.88 -20.13
N GLN A 108 13.40 104.34 -21.33
CA GLN A 108 14.27 104.94 -22.37
C GLN A 108 13.47 105.79 -23.38
N ASN A 109 12.13 105.65 -23.42
CA ASN A 109 11.24 106.29 -24.38
C ASN A 109 10.01 106.97 -23.72
N CYS A 110 10.20 107.53 -22.53
CA CYS A 110 9.09 107.99 -21.69
C CYS A 110 8.46 109.30 -22.20
N GLY A 111 7.16 109.27 -22.51
CA GLY A 111 6.45 110.40 -23.10
C GLY A 111 6.90 110.72 -24.54
N GLY A 112 7.57 109.78 -25.21
CA GLY A 112 7.98 109.86 -26.61
C GLY A 112 9.35 109.24 -26.89
N CYS A 113 9.62 108.94 -28.16
CA CYS A 113 10.86 108.31 -28.60
C CYS A 113 12.11 109.07 -28.14
N ASN A 114 13.10 108.31 -27.65
CA ASN A 114 14.39 108.80 -27.16
C ASN A 114 14.31 109.82 -25.99
N LYS A 115 13.17 109.90 -25.30
CA LYS A 115 13.01 110.70 -24.06
C LYS A 115 13.23 109.83 -22.83
N GLY A 116 14.46 109.36 -22.66
CA GLY A 116 14.84 108.55 -21.49
C GLY A 116 14.71 109.33 -20.18
N CYS A 117 14.23 108.65 -19.14
CA CYS A 117 14.23 109.17 -17.79
C CYS A 117 15.66 109.19 -17.21
N LYS A 118 15.88 109.97 -16.15
CA LYS A 118 17.19 110.00 -15.47
C LYS A 118 17.43 108.68 -14.74
N LEU A 119 18.70 108.40 -14.45
CA LEU A 119 19.10 107.24 -13.66
C LEU A 119 18.39 107.25 -12.29
N GLY A 120 17.54 106.25 -12.05
CA GLY A 120 16.74 106.12 -10.83
C GLY A 120 15.29 106.61 -10.91
N GLU A 121 14.86 107.19 -12.05
CA GLU A 121 13.45 107.49 -12.34
C GLU A 121 12.79 106.32 -13.09
N VAL A 122 11.48 106.12 -12.90
CA VAL A 122 10.65 105.18 -13.67
C VAL A 122 9.73 105.94 -14.62
N CYS A 123 9.37 105.31 -15.75
CA CYS A 123 8.32 105.84 -16.62
C CYS A 123 6.96 105.31 -16.16
N ALA A 124 6.06 106.22 -15.80
CA ALA A 124 4.68 105.90 -15.44
C ALA A 124 3.71 106.85 -16.17
N ALA A 125 2.75 106.28 -16.91
CA ALA A 125 1.81 107.01 -17.77
C ALA A 125 2.47 108.00 -18.75
N GLY A 126 3.75 107.79 -19.11
CA GLY A 126 4.51 108.64 -20.02
C GLY A 126 5.16 109.86 -19.36
N VAL A 127 5.27 109.85 -18.04
CA VAL A 127 6.02 110.84 -17.26
C VAL A 127 7.09 110.13 -16.43
N CYS A 128 8.30 110.70 -16.42
CA CYS A 128 9.38 110.24 -15.55
C CYS A 128 9.12 110.68 -14.11
N GLY A 129 9.15 109.74 -13.17
CA GLY A 129 8.91 110.00 -11.75
C GLY A 129 9.73 109.11 -10.83
N SER A 130 9.86 109.51 -9.57
CA SER A 130 10.65 108.78 -8.56
C SER A 130 9.87 107.68 -7.81
N ALA A 131 8.57 107.51 -8.09
CA ALA A 131 7.71 106.50 -7.45
C ALA A 131 6.55 106.09 -8.37
N CYS A 132 6.01 104.88 -8.15
CA CYS A 132 4.83 104.40 -8.85
C CYS A 132 3.54 105.03 -8.30
N PRO A 133 2.54 105.37 -9.16
CA PRO A 133 1.24 105.81 -8.69
C PRO A 133 0.43 104.64 -8.10
N ALA A 134 -0.16 104.87 -6.92
CA ALA A 134 -1.04 103.89 -6.27
C ALA A 134 -2.24 103.53 -7.18
N PRO A 135 -2.72 102.27 -7.19
CA PRO A 135 -2.34 101.15 -6.30
C PRO A 135 -1.10 100.35 -6.75
N SER A 136 -0.34 100.83 -7.75
CA SER A 136 0.82 100.11 -8.27
C SER A 136 2.04 100.22 -7.34
N THR A 137 2.78 99.12 -7.20
CA THR A 137 4.01 99.03 -6.39
C THR A 137 5.22 98.90 -7.30
N MET A 138 6.36 99.45 -6.88
CA MET A 138 7.62 99.31 -7.60
C MET A 138 8.23 97.92 -7.32
N CYS A 139 8.36 97.12 -8.38
CA CYS A 139 8.95 95.78 -8.35
C CYS A 139 10.05 95.71 -9.41
N SER A 140 11.31 95.53 -8.99
CA SER A 140 12.49 95.35 -9.86
C SER A 140 12.63 96.39 -10.99
N GLY A 141 12.25 97.65 -10.74
CA GLY A 141 12.34 98.76 -11.70
C GLY A 141 11.08 99.00 -12.56
N ALA A 142 10.03 98.17 -12.43
CA ALA A 142 8.73 98.36 -13.08
C ALA A 142 7.62 98.64 -12.07
N CYS A 143 6.54 99.28 -12.52
CA CYS A 143 5.32 99.46 -11.73
C CYS A 143 4.31 98.35 -12.06
N VAL A 144 3.95 97.53 -11.08
CA VAL A 144 2.99 96.42 -11.21
C VAL A 144 1.83 96.60 -10.24
N ASN A 145 0.63 96.11 -10.57
CA ASN A 145 -0.54 96.19 -9.69
C ASN A 145 -0.74 94.86 -8.93
N PRO A 146 -0.37 94.77 -7.64
CA PRO A 146 -0.41 93.50 -6.91
C PRO A 146 -1.82 92.95 -6.65
N ASN A 147 -2.88 93.65 -7.06
CA ASN A 147 -4.26 93.18 -6.94
C ASN A 147 -4.73 92.36 -8.16
N THR A 148 -4.04 92.47 -9.30
CA THR A 148 -4.48 91.92 -10.60
C THR A 148 -3.35 91.31 -11.44
N ASP A 149 -2.09 91.62 -11.12
CA ASP A 149 -0.92 91.12 -11.82
C ASP A 149 -0.65 89.66 -11.42
N HIS A 150 -0.71 88.74 -12.39
CA HIS A 150 -0.53 87.30 -12.15
C HIS A 150 0.85 86.96 -11.58
N GLU A 151 1.90 87.69 -11.96
CA GLU A 151 3.29 87.45 -11.55
C GLU A 151 3.65 88.13 -10.20
N ASN A 152 2.81 89.05 -9.74
CA ASN A 152 3.07 89.91 -8.57
C ASN A 152 1.87 89.96 -7.60
N CYS A 153 1.12 88.87 -7.50
CA CYS A 153 -0.13 88.84 -6.76
C CYS A 153 0.10 88.92 -5.24
N GLY A 154 -0.44 89.96 -4.60
CA GLY A 154 -0.17 90.23 -3.19
C GLY A 154 1.27 90.69 -2.90
N GLY A 155 2.03 91.14 -3.92
CA GLY A 155 3.35 91.73 -3.78
C GLY A 155 4.35 91.26 -4.85
N CYS A 156 5.48 91.95 -4.96
CA CYS A 156 6.51 91.67 -5.96
C CYS A 156 6.96 90.20 -5.98
N GLY A 157 7.05 89.59 -7.17
CA GLY A 157 7.61 88.25 -7.36
C GLY A 157 6.79 87.13 -6.71
N LYS A 158 5.46 87.25 -6.76
CA LYS A 158 4.50 86.26 -6.26
C LYS A 158 3.59 85.79 -7.41
N PRO A 159 4.08 84.90 -8.29
CA PRO A 159 3.27 84.35 -9.36
C PRO A 159 2.18 83.43 -8.80
N CYS A 160 0.98 83.54 -9.36
CA CYS A 160 -0.07 82.54 -9.20
C CYS A 160 0.27 81.26 -9.98
N LYS A 161 -0.39 80.14 -9.66
CA LYS A 161 -0.22 78.92 -10.48
C LYS A 161 -0.91 79.10 -11.83
N ALA A 162 -0.50 78.32 -12.84
CA ALA A 162 -0.99 78.43 -14.22
C ALA A 162 -2.52 78.28 -14.43
N SER A 163 -3.27 77.83 -13.41
CA SER A 163 -4.75 77.73 -13.43
C SER A 163 -5.45 78.74 -12.51
N GLU A 164 -4.69 79.63 -11.87
CA GLU A 164 -5.14 80.64 -10.92
C GLU A 164 -5.02 82.05 -11.54
N ALA A 165 -6.01 82.91 -11.29
CA ALA A 165 -5.96 84.33 -11.61
C ALA A 165 -5.66 85.15 -10.34
N CYS A 166 -4.97 86.28 -10.50
CA CYS A 166 -4.82 87.22 -9.39
C CYS A 166 -6.11 88.06 -9.24
N VAL A 167 -6.82 87.86 -8.14
CA VAL A 167 -8.07 88.53 -7.82
C VAL A 167 -7.95 89.12 -6.42
N ASN A 168 -8.10 90.45 -6.30
CA ASN A 168 -8.01 91.17 -5.01
C ASN A 168 -6.76 90.83 -4.19
N ALA A 169 -5.62 90.64 -4.88
CA ALA A 169 -4.32 90.29 -4.29
C ALA A 169 -4.18 88.84 -3.76
N TYR A 170 -5.09 87.94 -4.14
CA TYR A 170 -5.01 86.49 -3.90
C TYR A 170 -5.06 85.71 -5.22
N CYS A 171 -4.41 84.55 -5.24
CA CYS A 171 -4.47 83.63 -6.37
C CYS A 171 -5.67 82.70 -6.22
N GLU A 172 -6.65 82.80 -7.12
CA GLU A 172 -7.90 82.03 -7.08
C GLU A 172 -8.08 81.22 -8.37
N LEU A 173 -8.54 79.98 -8.28
CA LEU A 173 -8.75 79.09 -9.44
C LEU A 173 -9.83 79.68 -10.37
N SER A 174 -9.51 79.83 -11.65
CA SER A 174 -10.44 80.39 -12.65
C SER A 174 -10.76 79.37 -13.74
N CYS A 175 -11.95 78.76 -13.65
CA CYS A 175 -12.45 77.82 -14.65
C CYS A 175 -13.04 78.53 -15.87
N LYS A 176 -12.99 77.89 -17.05
CA LYS A 176 -13.56 78.46 -18.27
C LYS A 176 -15.09 78.42 -18.22
N ALA A 177 -15.74 79.29 -18.98
CA ALA A 177 -17.20 79.28 -19.10
C ALA A 177 -17.69 77.90 -19.60
N GLY A 178 -18.49 77.22 -18.78
CA GLY A 178 -18.99 75.86 -19.04
C GLY A 178 -18.30 74.76 -18.20
N GLU A 179 -17.20 75.06 -17.51
CA GLU A 179 -16.55 74.15 -16.56
C GLU A 179 -16.99 74.45 -15.12
N SER A 180 -17.07 73.41 -14.28
CA SER A 180 -17.34 73.54 -12.85
C SER A 180 -16.09 73.21 -12.03
N HIS A 181 -15.91 73.90 -10.90
CA HIS A 181 -14.83 73.60 -9.96
C HIS A 181 -15.23 72.39 -9.10
N CYS A 182 -14.60 71.24 -9.35
CA CYS A 182 -14.78 70.02 -8.60
C CYS A 182 -13.42 69.56 -8.07
N SER A 183 -13.34 69.35 -6.74
CA SER A 183 -12.18 68.74 -6.08
C SER A 183 -10.80 69.32 -6.45
N GLY A 184 -10.72 70.65 -6.67
CA GLY A 184 -9.48 71.36 -7.01
C GLY A 184 -9.17 71.50 -8.51
N ALA A 185 -10.04 70.98 -9.38
CA ALA A 185 -9.89 71.03 -10.84
C ALA A 185 -11.13 71.59 -11.53
N CYS A 186 -10.96 72.06 -12.77
CA CYS A 186 -12.06 72.46 -13.65
C CYS A 186 -12.48 71.26 -14.49
N VAL A 187 -13.74 70.85 -14.40
CA VAL A 187 -14.28 69.66 -15.08
C VAL A 187 -15.56 70.00 -15.85
N ASN A 188 -15.82 69.28 -16.93
CA ASN A 188 -17.03 69.44 -17.74
C ASN A 188 -18.08 68.41 -17.30
N LEU A 189 -19.10 68.89 -16.56
CA LEU A 189 -20.17 68.03 -16.02
C LEU A 189 -21.02 67.35 -17.10
N GLU A 190 -20.98 67.79 -18.36
CA GLU A 190 -21.77 67.17 -19.45
C GLU A 190 -21.12 65.93 -20.05
N THR A 191 -19.81 65.74 -19.88
CA THR A 191 -19.00 64.76 -20.64
C THR A 191 -17.98 63.99 -19.80
N ASP A 192 -17.58 64.49 -18.62
CA ASP A 192 -16.69 63.77 -17.71
C ASP A 192 -17.46 62.63 -17.01
N SER A 193 -17.05 61.38 -17.28
CA SER A 193 -17.60 60.17 -16.66
C SER A 193 -17.36 60.09 -15.14
N SER A 194 -16.49 60.92 -14.58
CA SER A 194 -16.16 61.00 -13.14
C SER A 194 -16.95 62.09 -12.42
N ASN A 195 -17.55 63.03 -13.16
CA ASN A 195 -18.23 64.22 -12.65
C ASN A 195 -19.57 64.45 -13.38
N CYS A 196 -20.29 63.38 -13.69
CA CYS A 196 -21.37 63.43 -14.66
C CYS A 196 -22.66 64.07 -14.10
N GLY A 197 -22.92 65.32 -14.49
CA GLY A 197 -24.04 66.15 -14.05
C GLY A 197 -23.84 66.86 -12.69
N GLN A 198 -22.86 66.44 -11.90
CA GLN A 198 -22.40 67.10 -10.67
C GLN A 198 -21.00 66.60 -10.30
N CYS A 199 -20.27 67.35 -9.47
CA CYS A 199 -18.96 66.93 -8.96
C CYS A 199 -19.00 65.53 -8.32
N ASP A 200 -17.92 64.77 -8.54
CA ASP A 200 -17.64 63.46 -7.96
C ASP A 200 -18.71 62.37 -8.26
N LYS A 201 -19.61 62.60 -9.22
CA LYS A 201 -20.58 61.62 -9.71
C LYS A 201 -19.99 60.75 -10.83
N LEU A 202 -19.41 59.63 -10.42
CA LEU A 202 -18.89 58.58 -11.31
C LEU A 202 -20.02 57.79 -11.99
N CYS A 203 -19.90 57.54 -13.29
CA CYS A 203 -20.76 56.64 -14.06
C CYS A 203 -20.38 55.16 -13.87
N GLY A 204 -21.35 54.25 -14.05
CA GLY A 204 -21.11 52.80 -13.95
C GLY A 204 -20.12 52.27 -14.99
N ALA A 205 -19.57 51.08 -14.76
CA ALA A 205 -18.48 50.50 -15.57
C ALA A 205 -18.80 50.20 -17.06
N SER A 206 -20.02 50.48 -17.52
CA SER A 206 -20.43 50.40 -18.93
C SER A 206 -21.22 51.64 -19.39
N GLU A 207 -21.25 52.68 -18.54
CA GLU A 207 -21.94 53.93 -18.80
C GLU A 207 -20.94 55.04 -19.16
N VAL A 208 -21.35 55.93 -20.05
CA VAL A 208 -20.60 57.14 -20.42
C VAL A 208 -21.43 58.37 -20.06
N CYS A 209 -20.76 59.49 -19.78
CA CYS A 209 -21.47 60.74 -19.53
C CYS A 209 -21.93 61.38 -20.84
N ILE A 210 -23.24 61.51 -21.02
CA ILE A 210 -23.86 62.17 -22.17
C ILE A 210 -24.81 63.25 -21.64
N LYS A 211 -24.44 64.51 -21.84
CA LYS A 211 -25.22 65.70 -21.42
C LYS A 211 -25.55 65.70 -19.93
N GLY A 212 -24.61 65.25 -19.10
CA GLY A 212 -24.75 65.21 -17.64
C GLY A 212 -25.50 64.00 -17.08
N PHE A 213 -25.87 63.03 -17.94
CA PHE A 213 -26.46 61.76 -17.53
C PHE A 213 -25.51 60.61 -17.86
N CYS A 214 -25.30 59.73 -16.88
CA CYS A 214 -24.67 58.44 -17.14
C CYS A 214 -25.65 57.59 -17.95
N GLN A 215 -25.21 57.14 -19.12
CA GLN A 215 -26.02 56.35 -20.04
C GLN A 215 -25.23 55.13 -20.51
N LEU A 216 -25.85 53.96 -20.46
CA LEU A 216 -25.29 52.71 -20.96
C LEU A 216 -25.04 52.81 -22.46
N ASN A 217 -23.80 52.63 -22.89
CA ASN A 217 -23.40 52.68 -24.30
C ASN A 217 -22.83 51.33 -24.74
N CYS A 218 -23.67 50.48 -25.31
CA CYS A 218 -23.24 49.16 -25.78
C CYS A 218 -22.61 49.21 -27.17
N PRO A 219 -21.37 48.71 -27.34
CA PRO A 219 -20.75 48.47 -28.64
C PRO A 219 -21.65 47.66 -29.58
N ALA A 220 -21.50 47.89 -30.89
CA ALA A 220 -22.22 47.15 -31.91
C ALA A 220 -22.04 45.62 -31.76
N GLY A 221 -23.15 44.89 -31.72
CA GLY A 221 -23.18 43.44 -31.47
C GLY A 221 -23.47 43.04 -30.03
N LEU A 222 -23.48 43.97 -29.07
CA LEU A 222 -23.93 43.73 -27.70
C LEU A 222 -25.33 44.30 -27.46
N THR A 223 -26.13 43.62 -26.64
CA THR A 223 -27.47 44.07 -26.23
C THR A 223 -27.45 44.54 -24.77
N ALA A 224 -28.16 45.63 -24.49
CA ALA A 224 -28.36 46.11 -23.13
C ALA A 224 -29.34 45.19 -22.37
N CYS A 225 -28.83 44.44 -21.40
CA CYS A 225 -29.64 43.60 -20.51
C CYS A 225 -29.38 44.01 -19.05
N ASN A 226 -30.42 44.50 -18.36
CA ASN A 226 -30.38 44.87 -16.94
C ASN A 226 -29.22 45.81 -16.54
N GLY A 227 -28.86 46.77 -17.40
CA GLY A 227 -27.79 47.73 -17.13
C GLY A 227 -26.37 47.30 -17.55
N VAL A 228 -26.23 46.12 -18.17
CA VAL A 228 -24.95 45.59 -18.66
C VAL A 228 -25.05 45.23 -20.15
N CYS A 229 -23.97 45.37 -20.90
CA CYS A 229 -23.90 44.97 -22.30
C CYS A 229 -23.48 43.51 -22.43
N VAL A 230 -24.35 42.66 -22.99
CA VAL A 230 -24.15 41.21 -23.11
C VAL A 230 -24.20 40.74 -24.55
N ASN A 231 -23.53 39.62 -24.86
CA ASN A 231 -23.54 39.01 -26.19
C ASN A 231 -24.58 37.88 -26.24
N LEU A 232 -25.77 38.17 -26.79
CA LEU A 232 -26.86 37.20 -26.88
C LEU A 232 -26.55 35.95 -27.75
N ALA A 233 -25.40 35.90 -28.43
CA ALA A 233 -24.97 34.73 -29.21
C ALA A 233 -24.11 33.74 -28.40
N THR A 234 -23.54 34.15 -27.26
CA THR A 234 -22.54 33.38 -26.49
C THR A 234 -22.67 33.50 -24.97
N ASP A 235 -23.59 34.33 -24.46
CA ASP A 235 -23.80 34.53 -23.02
C ASP A 235 -24.79 33.48 -22.48
N ASP A 236 -24.28 32.56 -21.65
CA ASP A 236 -25.06 31.47 -21.04
C ASP A 236 -26.19 31.94 -20.11
N GLN A 237 -26.23 33.22 -19.70
CA GLN A 237 -27.30 33.81 -18.86
C GLN A 237 -28.30 34.63 -19.68
N ASN A 238 -27.98 34.96 -20.94
CA ASN A 238 -28.76 35.84 -21.81
C ASN A 238 -28.83 35.27 -23.24
N CYS A 239 -29.11 33.98 -23.39
CA CYS A 239 -28.98 33.33 -24.68
C CYS A 239 -30.18 33.61 -25.60
N GLY A 240 -29.93 34.37 -26.67
CA GLY A 240 -30.94 34.82 -27.65
C GLY A 240 -31.82 35.97 -27.19
N GLU A 241 -32.06 36.14 -25.88
CA GLU A 241 -32.71 37.31 -25.29
C GLU A 241 -32.25 37.55 -23.84
N CYS A 242 -32.46 38.75 -23.31
CA CYS A 242 -32.06 39.11 -21.95
C CYS A 242 -32.70 38.20 -20.90
N ALA A 243 -31.94 37.84 -19.87
CA ALA A 243 -32.39 37.00 -18.74
C ALA A 243 -32.95 35.61 -19.15
N LYS A 244 -32.44 35.05 -20.25
CA LYS A 244 -32.70 33.68 -20.70
C LYS A 244 -31.48 32.79 -20.47
N PRO A 245 -31.33 32.21 -19.27
CA PRO A 245 -30.21 31.32 -18.98
C PRO A 245 -30.39 29.96 -19.66
N CYS A 246 -29.28 29.38 -20.12
CA CYS A 246 -29.24 28.01 -20.58
C CYS A 246 -29.31 27.04 -19.39
N THR A 247 -30.43 26.35 -19.27
CA THR A 247 -30.69 25.38 -18.20
C THR A 247 -30.32 23.96 -18.64
N GLY A 248 -30.06 23.07 -17.68
CA GLY A 248 -29.77 21.66 -17.97
C GLY A 248 -28.36 21.35 -18.47
N GLY A 249 -27.38 22.24 -18.25
CA GLY A 249 -25.99 22.04 -18.67
C GLY A 249 -25.73 22.31 -20.15
N LEU A 250 -26.67 22.99 -20.83
CA LEU A 250 -26.51 23.52 -22.17
C LEU A 250 -25.72 24.84 -22.13
N SER A 251 -25.05 25.18 -23.23
CA SER A 251 -24.38 26.48 -23.40
C SER A 251 -24.97 27.25 -24.59
N CYS A 252 -24.77 28.56 -24.59
CA CYS A 252 -25.26 29.43 -25.64
C CYS A 252 -24.37 29.34 -26.89
N VAL A 253 -24.94 28.84 -27.98
CA VAL A 253 -24.29 28.75 -29.28
C VAL A 253 -25.20 29.38 -30.32
N SER A 254 -24.72 30.46 -30.96
CA SER A 254 -25.46 31.16 -32.02
C SER A 254 -26.88 31.56 -31.61
N SER A 255 -27.03 32.07 -30.39
CA SER A 255 -28.31 32.52 -29.80
C SER A 255 -29.34 31.43 -29.50
N ALA A 256 -28.92 30.16 -29.45
CA ALA A 256 -29.71 29.05 -28.92
C ALA A 256 -28.93 28.29 -27.83
N CYS A 257 -29.64 27.82 -26.81
CA CYS A 257 -29.06 26.90 -25.83
C CYS A 257 -28.95 25.51 -26.44
N ASP A 258 -27.73 25.05 -26.67
CA ASP A 258 -27.45 23.74 -27.25
C ASP A 258 -26.41 22.96 -26.42
N LEU A 259 -26.41 21.65 -26.60
CA LEU A 259 -25.48 20.75 -25.94
C LEU A 259 -24.11 20.83 -26.62
N VAL A 260 -23.15 21.43 -25.90
CA VAL A 260 -21.74 21.53 -26.30
C VAL A 260 -20.92 20.45 -25.60
N CYS A 261 -20.33 19.55 -26.38
CA CYS A 261 -19.50 18.47 -25.84
C CYS A 261 -18.03 18.92 -25.75
N THR A 262 -17.53 19.02 -24.52
CA THR A 262 -16.14 19.39 -24.22
C THR A 262 -15.29 18.16 -23.86
N GLY A 263 -13.98 18.33 -23.72
CA GLY A 263 -13.09 17.25 -23.28
C GLY A 263 -12.95 16.06 -24.26
N GLY A 264 -13.17 16.27 -25.56
CA GLY A 264 -13.08 15.21 -26.58
C GLY A 264 -14.28 14.24 -26.62
N THR A 265 -15.36 14.55 -25.90
CA THR A 265 -16.61 13.80 -25.97
C THR A 265 -17.40 14.14 -27.24
N THR A 266 -18.20 13.19 -27.74
CA THR A 266 -19.02 13.35 -28.96
C THR A 266 -20.49 13.47 -28.61
N LYS A 267 -21.21 14.34 -29.32
CA LYS A 267 -22.66 14.51 -29.19
C LYS A 267 -23.40 13.33 -29.82
N CYS A 268 -24.02 12.50 -29.00
CA CYS A 268 -24.86 11.38 -29.42
C CYS A 268 -26.30 11.64 -28.96
N GLY A 269 -27.08 12.27 -29.85
CA GLY A 269 -28.41 12.78 -29.50
C GLY A 269 -28.31 13.88 -28.44
N ASN A 270 -28.92 13.63 -27.28
CA ASN A 270 -29.01 14.59 -26.17
C ASN A 270 -27.95 14.36 -25.07
N ALA A 271 -26.90 13.58 -25.35
CA ALA A 271 -25.82 13.31 -24.40
C ALA A 271 -24.43 13.45 -25.05
N CYS A 272 -23.46 13.90 -24.26
CA CYS A 272 -22.05 13.87 -24.61
C CYS A 272 -21.43 12.57 -24.10
N VAL A 273 -20.95 11.73 -25.01
CA VAL A 273 -20.42 10.39 -24.69
C VAL A 273 -18.98 10.25 -25.17
N ASN A 274 -18.19 9.43 -24.48
CA ASN A 274 -16.80 9.19 -24.85
C ASN A 274 -16.67 7.91 -25.69
N LEU A 275 -16.56 8.08 -27.00
CA LEU A 275 -16.49 6.96 -27.96
C LEU A 275 -15.28 6.03 -27.76
N THR A 276 -14.31 6.40 -26.92
CA THR A 276 -13.11 5.59 -26.65
C THR A 276 -13.24 4.63 -25.48
N ASN A 277 -14.17 4.89 -24.53
CA ASN A 277 -14.30 4.11 -23.30
C ASN A 277 -15.74 3.89 -22.80
N ASP A 278 -16.77 4.49 -23.42
CA ASP A 278 -18.17 4.20 -23.14
C ASP A 278 -18.60 2.84 -23.75
N PRO A 279 -18.97 1.83 -22.93
CA PRO A 279 -19.41 0.53 -23.45
C PRO A 279 -20.72 0.58 -24.25
N ALA A 280 -21.53 1.63 -24.15
CA ALA A 280 -22.78 1.79 -24.91
C ALA A 280 -22.57 2.53 -26.25
N ASN A 281 -21.44 3.22 -26.44
CA ASN A 281 -21.16 4.10 -27.58
C ASN A 281 -19.75 3.88 -28.14
N CYS A 282 -19.25 2.65 -28.16
CA CYS A 282 -17.87 2.35 -28.47
C CYS A 282 -17.57 2.53 -29.97
N SER A 283 -16.58 3.36 -30.33
CA SER A 283 -16.28 3.93 -31.66
C SER A 283 -17.34 4.83 -32.31
N MET A 284 -18.63 4.67 -32.00
CA MET A 284 -19.71 5.49 -32.56
C MET A 284 -20.97 5.46 -31.68
N CYS A 285 -21.81 6.49 -31.81
CA CYS A 285 -23.10 6.57 -31.12
C CYS A 285 -23.93 5.29 -31.30
N GLY A 286 -24.44 4.74 -30.20
CA GLY A 286 -25.32 3.57 -30.17
C GLY A 286 -24.65 2.21 -30.47
N LYS A 287 -23.33 2.17 -30.71
CA LYS A 287 -22.60 0.90 -30.86
C LYS A 287 -22.20 0.38 -29.48
N ALA A 288 -23.12 -0.35 -28.85
CA ALA A 288 -22.86 -1.04 -27.60
C ALA A 288 -21.94 -2.26 -27.80
N CYS A 289 -21.07 -2.51 -26.84
CA CYS A 289 -20.28 -3.74 -26.77
C CYS A 289 -21.12 -4.93 -26.30
N ALA A 290 -20.66 -6.16 -26.58
CA ALA A 290 -21.35 -7.36 -26.14
C ALA A 290 -21.29 -7.53 -24.62
N SER A 291 -22.17 -8.38 -24.06
CA SER A 291 -22.15 -8.68 -22.63
C SER A 291 -20.80 -9.29 -22.21
N GLY A 292 -20.13 -8.69 -21.24
CA GLY A 292 -18.78 -9.07 -20.80
C GLY A 292 -17.63 -8.33 -21.48
N GLU A 293 -17.91 -7.45 -22.44
CA GLU A 293 -16.91 -6.57 -23.06
C GLU A 293 -16.86 -5.17 -22.41
N SER A 294 -15.73 -4.49 -22.56
CA SER A 294 -15.52 -3.10 -22.19
C SER A 294 -14.95 -2.34 -23.39
N CYS A 295 -15.35 -1.09 -23.56
CA CYS A 295 -14.76 -0.24 -24.60
C CYS A 295 -13.36 0.20 -24.18
N SER A 296 -12.36 -0.03 -25.04
CA SER A 296 -10.98 0.40 -24.84
C SER A 296 -10.43 0.94 -26.15
N ASN A 297 -10.02 2.21 -26.16
CA ASN A 297 -9.58 2.95 -27.35
C ASN A 297 -10.55 2.82 -28.54
N GLY A 298 -11.86 2.83 -28.25
CA GLY A 298 -12.93 2.73 -29.26
C GLY A 298 -13.16 1.31 -29.81
N THR A 299 -12.45 0.31 -29.30
CA THR A 299 -12.68 -1.09 -29.64
C THR A 299 -13.36 -1.81 -28.48
N CYS A 300 -14.39 -2.59 -28.75
CA CYS A 300 -14.96 -3.50 -27.76
C CYS A 300 -13.95 -4.62 -27.49
N THR A 301 -13.54 -4.75 -26.24
CA THR A 301 -12.52 -5.69 -25.80
C THR A 301 -13.07 -6.54 -24.65
N ILE A 302 -12.84 -7.84 -24.70
CA ILE A 302 -13.13 -8.72 -23.57
C ILE A 302 -12.19 -8.34 -22.42
N ASN A 303 -12.77 -7.88 -21.31
CA ASN A 303 -12.02 -7.51 -20.11
C ASN A 303 -12.06 -8.69 -19.13
N CYS A 304 -10.95 -9.42 -19.04
CA CYS A 304 -10.89 -10.64 -18.23
C CYS A 304 -10.64 -10.33 -16.74
N PRO A 305 -11.40 -10.96 -15.81
CA PRO A 305 -11.14 -10.83 -14.38
C PRO A 305 -9.69 -11.19 -14.02
N PRO A 306 -9.09 -10.55 -12.98
CA PRO A 306 -7.75 -10.88 -12.51
C PRO A 306 -7.55 -12.39 -12.29
N GLY A 307 -6.47 -12.93 -12.83
CA GLY A 307 -6.19 -14.38 -12.81
C GLY A 307 -6.83 -15.20 -13.95
N THR A 308 -7.43 -14.54 -14.94
CA THR A 308 -7.91 -15.19 -16.17
C THR A 308 -7.35 -14.52 -17.42
N ILE A 309 -7.18 -15.28 -18.51
CA ILE A 309 -6.72 -14.77 -19.81
C ILE A 309 -7.80 -14.96 -20.88
N LYS A 310 -7.71 -14.18 -21.97
CA LYS A 310 -8.61 -14.29 -23.11
C LYS A 310 -8.27 -15.53 -23.96
N CYS A 311 -9.18 -16.51 -23.97
CA CYS A 311 -9.15 -17.66 -24.86
C CYS A 311 -10.30 -17.54 -25.87
N GLY A 312 -9.99 -17.06 -27.09
CA GLY A 312 -10.99 -16.78 -28.12
C GLY A 312 -11.98 -15.69 -27.68
N SER A 313 -13.24 -16.06 -27.51
CA SER A 313 -14.35 -15.19 -27.09
C SER A 313 -14.71 -15.33 -25.60
N SER A 314 -13.85 -15.91 -24.76
CA SER A 314 -14.14 -16.11 -23.34
C SER A 314 -12.90 -15.97 -22.46
N CYS A 315 -13.10 -15.69 -21.17
CA CYS A 315 -12.03 -15.60 -20.19
C CYS A 315 -11.87 -16.93 -19.46
N THR A 316 -10.63 -17.42 -19.37
CA THR A 316 -10.33 -18.76 -18.87
C THR A 316 -9.22 -18.70 -17.82
N ASN A 317 -9.35 -19.51 -16.76
CA ASN A 317 -8.34 -19.60 -15.71
C ASN A 317 -7.34 -20.70 -16.04
N THR A 318 -6.22 -20.33 -16.67
CA THR A 318 -5.17 -21.28 -17.07
C THR A 318 -4.36 -21.85 -15.91
N SER A 319 -4.53 -21.34 -14.69
CA SER A 319 -3.81 -21.81 -13.51
C SER A 319 -4.46 -23.04 -12.86
N PHE A 320 -5.77 -23.25 -13.09
CA PHE A 320 -6.58 -24.27 -12.39
C PHE A 320 -7.58 -25.04 -13.27
N ASP A 321 -7.84 -24.63 -14.52
CA ASP A 321 -8.72 -25.39 -15.44
C ASP A 321 -7.95 -26.55 -16.12
N PRO A 322 -8.31 -27.83 -15.87
CA PRO A 322 -7.66 -28.97 -16.52
C PRO A 322 -7.83 -29.03 -18.04
N ASN A 323 -8.74 -28.24 -18.62
CA ASN A 323 -8.96 -28.18 -20.08
C ASN A 323 -8.17 -27.05 -20.77
N ASN A 324 -7.53 -26.17 -19.99
CA ASN A 324 -6.84 -24.98 -20.48
C ASN A 324 -5.57 -24.68 -19.63
N CYS A 325 -4.85 -25.72 -19.21
CA CYS A 325 -3.79 -25.58 -18.23
C CYS A 325 -2.51 -24.97 -18.82
N GLY A 326 -2.07 -23.84 -18.28
CA GLY A 326 -0.92 -23.07 -18.74
C GLY A 326 -1.12 -22.29 -20.05
N ALA A 327 -1.97 -22.77 -20.95
CA ALA A 327 -2.45 -22.00 -22.10
C ALA A 327 -3.84 -22.45 -22.56
N CYS A 328 -4.51 -21.59 -23.33
CA CYS A 328 -5.80 -21.91 -23.95
C CYS A 328 -5.75 -23.23 -24.72
N THR A 329 -6.79 -24.06 -24.57
CA THR A 329 -6.97 -25.38 -25.21
C THR A 329 -5.95 -26.47 -24.83
N VAL A 330 -5.04 -26.19 -23.88
CA VAL A 330 -4.13 -27.22 -23.34
C VAL A 330 -4.90 -28.08 -22.33
N VAL A 331 -5.46 -29.19 -22.83
CA VAL A 331 -6.11 -30.21 -21.99
C VAL A 331 -5.04 -31.08 -21.34
N CYS A 332 -5.10 -31.24 -20.02
CA CYS A 332 -4.19 -32.10 -19.28
C CYS A 332 -4.41 -33.57 -19.64
N PRO A 333 -3.34 -34.33 -19.95
CA PRO A 333 -3.46 -35.74 -20.30
C PRO A 333 -3.95 -36.54 -19.08
N GLY A 334 -5.07 -37.24 -19.24
CA GLY A 334 -5.55 -38.17 -18.23
C GLY A 334 -4.64 -39.40 -18.15
N ALA A 335 -4.41 -39.89 -16.94
CA ALA A 335 -3.64 -41.11 -16.67
C ALA A 335 -4.50 -42.22 -16.03
N ALA A 336 -4.00 -43.46 -16.03
CA ALA A 336 -4.77 -44.61 -15.56
C ALA A 336 -5.14 -44.46 -14.08
N ASN A 337 -6.42 -44.71 -13.74
CA ASN A 337 -6.98 -44.56 -12.39
C ASN A 337 -6.72 -43.20 -11.70
N ALA A 338 -6.42 -42.15 -12.47
CA ALA A 338 -6.24 -40.80 -11.98
C ALA A 338 -7.32 -39.86 -12.54
N THR A 339 -7.44 -38.69 -11.93
CA THR A 339 -8.15 -37.52 -12.45
C THR A 339 -7.12 -36.48 -12.81
N ALA A 340 -7.16 -35.96 -14.04
CA ALA A 340 -6.28 -34.89 -14.47
C ALA A 340 -6.57 -33.60 -13.69
N THR A 341 -5.52 -32.91 -13.25
CA THR A 341 -5.59 -31.67 -12.48
C THR A 341 -4.74 -30.60 -13.13
N CYS A 342 -5.06 -29.33 -12.85
CA CYS A 342 -4.20 -28.20 -13.19
C CYS A 342 -3.89 -27.44 -11.90
N SER A 343 -2.61 -27.14 -11.66
CA SER A 343 -2.18 -26.34 -10.52
C SER A 343 -0.99 -25.48 -10.92
N ASN A 344 -1.08 -24.17 -10.67
CA ASN A 344 -0.06 -23.19 -11.03
C ASN A 344 0.38 -23.30 -12.51
N SER A 345 -0.58 -23.48 -13.41
CA SER A 345 -0.35 -23.62 -14.86
C SER A 345 0.41 -24.88 -15.29
N VAL A 346 0.55 -25.88 -14.41
CA VAL A 346 1.16 -27.17 -14.70
C VAL A 346 0.12 -28.29 -14.58
N CYS A 347 0.07 -29.17 -15.58
CA CYS A 347 -0.77 -30.36 -15.53
C CYS A 347 -0.22 -31.37 -14.51
N GLY A 348 -1.11 -31.86 -13.67
CA GLY A 348 -0.86 -32.95 -12.73
C GLY A 348 -1.93 -34.03 -12.84
N ASN A 349 -1.79 -35.04 -11.99
CA ASN A 349 -2.74 -36.12 -11.84
C ASN A 349 -2.99 -36.33 -10.33
N LEU A 350 -4.23 -36.66 -9.97
CA LEU A 350 -4.60 -37.07 -8.62
C LEU A 350 -5.19 -38.47 -8.67
N CYS A 351 -4.68 -39.41 -7.86
CA CYS A 351 -5.20 -40.76 -7.83
C CYS A 351 -6.67 -40.80 -7.39
N LYS A 352 -7.46 -41.67 -8.04
CA LYS A 352 -8.81 -41.98 -7.58
C LYS A 352 -8.73 -42.75 -6.25
N PRO A 353 -9.74 -42.64 -5.37
CA PRO A 353 -9.78 -43.40 -4.13
C PRO A 353 -9.56 -44.90 -4.37
N GLY A 354 -8.69 -45.52 -3.56
CA GLY A 354 -8.30 -46.92 -3.71
C GLY A 354 -7.13 -47.19 -4.66
N PHE A 355 -6.54 -46.15 -5.29
CA PHE A 355 -5.38 -46.30 -6.17
C PHE A 355 -4.17 -45.45 -5.73
N ALA A 356 -2.96 -45.92 -6.05
CA ALA A 356 -1.71 -45.20 -5.83
C ALA A 356 -0.68 -45.44 -6.96
N SER A 357 0.20 -44.46 -7.17
CA SER A 357 1.44 -44.62 -7.93
C SER A 357 2.52 -45.18 -7.00
N CYS A 358 2.81 -46.47 -7.10
CA CYS A 358 3.81 -47.14 -6.25
C CYS A 358 5.20 -47.24 -6.89
N ASN A 359 5.32 -46.85 -8.16
CA ASN A 359 6.61 -46.66 -8.85
C ASN A 359 7.14 -45.21 -8.72
N GLY A 360 6.36 -44.28 -8.16
CA GLY A 360 6.70 -42.86 -8.03
C GLY A 360 6.55 -42.05 -9.32
N SER A 361 6.00 -42.63 -10.38
CA SER A 361 5.70 -41.99 -11.66
C SER A 361 4.21 -41.70 -11.78
N MET A 362 3.87 -40.44 -12.06
CA MET A 362 2.49 -40.03 -12.38
C MET A 362 2.23 -39.93 -13.89
N ALA A 363 3.17 -40.44 -14.71
CA ALA A 363 3.09 -40.40 -16.18
C ALA A 363 2.23 -41.54 -16.75
N ASP A 364 2.26 -42.70 -16.08
CA ASP A 364 1.42 -43.87 -16.32
C ASP A 364 0.10 -43.81 -15.52
N GLY A 365 0.12 -43.17 -14.34
CA GLY A 365 -1.06 -42.84 -13.55
C GLY A 365 -0.95 -43.30 -12.09
N CYS A 366 -1.94 -44.09 -11.67
CA CYS A 366 -2.02 -44.70 -10.35
C CYS A 366 -2.34 -46.19 -10.54
N GLU A 367 -1.33 -46.95 -10.90
CA GLU A 367 -1.42 -48.30 -11.46
C GLU A 367 -1.79 -49.34 -10.40
N THR A 368 -1.53 -49.03 -9.13
CA THR A 368 -1.69 -49.97 -8.03
C THR A 368 -3.03 -49.78 -7.33
N ASP A 369 -3.90 -50.78 -7.44
CA ASP A 369 -5.09 -50.92 -6.59
C ASP A 369 -4.66 -51.23 -5.16
N ILE A 370 -4.63 -50.21 -4.30
CA ILE A 370 -4.32 -50.34 -2.88
C ILE A 370 -5.53 -50.77 -2.06
N ALA A 371 -6.73 -50.89 -2.65
CA ALA A 371 -7.93 -51.35 -1.96
C ALA A 371 -8.07 -52.88 -1.93
N ALA A 372 -7.47 -53.59 -2.91
CA ALA A 372 -7.56 -55.03 -3.07
C ALA A 372 -6.21 -55.78 -3.26
N ASN A 373 -5.10 -55.09 -3.56
CA ASN A 373 -3.80 -55.77 -3.73
C ASN A 373 -3.17 -56.14 -2.37
N THR A 374 -2.99 -57.43 -2.11
CA THR A 374 -2.36 -57.97 -0.89
C THR A 374 -0.89 -57.57 -0.71
N ASN A 375 -0.21 -57.08 -1.75
CA ASN A 375 1.18 -56.61 -1.66
C ASN A 375 1.30 -55.08 -1.47
N ASN A 376 0.19 -54.34 -1.55
CA ASN A 376 0.15 -52.87 -1.46
C ASN A 376 -1.11 -52.39 -0.72
N CYS A 377 -1.54 -53.12 0.31
CA CYS A 377 -2.85 -52.93 0.89
C CYS A 377 -2.92 -51.64 1.75
N GLY A 378 -3.74 -50.68 1.37
CA GLY A 378 -3.86 -49.37 2.01
C GLY A 378 -2.69 -48.41 1.74
N ALA A 379 -1.50 -48.93 1.43
CA ALA A 379 -0.32 -48.16 1.05
C ALA A 379 0.65 -49.00 0.20
N CYS A 380 1.43 -48.33 -0.64
CA CYS A 380 2.49 -48.94 -1.44
C CYS A 380 3.48 -49.74 -0.57
N GLY A 381 3.77 -50.99 -0.97
CA GLY A 381 4.66 -51.89 -0.25
C GLY A 381 4.10 -52.50 1.04
N ASN A 382 2.86 -52.19 1.44
CA ASN A 382 2.24 -52.83 2.60
C ASN A 382 1.73 -54.23 2.24
N VAL A 383 2.57 -55.23 2.49
CA VAL A 383 2.27 -56.64 2.23
C VAL A 383 1.47 -57.25 3.40
N CYS A 384 0.31 -57.83 3.11
CA CYS A 384 -0.54 -58.43 4.12
C CYS A 384 0.04 -59.74 4.68
N PRO A 385 0.05 -59.91 6.02
CA PRO A 385 0.55 -61.14 6.66
C PRO A 385 -0.23 -62.39 6.26
N SER A 386 0.49 -63.49 6.03
CA SER A 386 -0.04 -64.80 5.58
C SER A 386 0.44 -65.98 6.44
N ALA A 387 0.87 -65.71 7.68
CA ALA A 387 1.33 -66.77 8.59
C ALA A 387 0.20 -67.78 8.86
N ASN A 388 0.38 -69.02 8.42
CA ASN A 388 -0.58 -70.12 8.48
C ASN A 388 -2.00 -69.81 7.94
N GLY A 389 -2.14 -68.88 6.99
CA GLY A 389 -3.43 -68.51 6.42
C GLY A 389 -3.33 -67.77 5.08
N THR A 390 -4.48 -67.58 4.44
CA THR A 390 -4.57 -66.82 3.18
C THR A 390 -4.81 -65.35 3.48
N ALA A 391 -3.83 -64.50 3.13
CA ALA A 391 -3.97 -63.05 3.23
C ALA A 391 -4.96 -62.50 2.19
N ALA A 392 -5.72 -61.47 2.56
CA ALA A 392 -6.55 -60.68 1.66
C ALA A 392 -6.48 -59.19 2.02
N CYS A 393 -6.79 -58.34 1.04
CA CYS A 393 -6.93 -56.90 1.24
C CYS A 393 -8.40 -56.54 0.97
N THR A 394 -9.06 -55.88 1.93
CA THR A 394 -10.45 -55.45 1.78
C THR A 394 -10.56 -53.99 2.17
N GLY A 395 -10.90 -53.12 1.22
CA GLY A 395 -11.01 -51.68 1.45
C GLY A 395 -9.69 -51.03 1.90
N GLY A 396 -8.55 -51.59 1.49
CA GLY A 396 -7.22 -51.13 1.91
C GLY A 396 -6.81 -51.56 3.33
N THR A 397 -7.55 -52.48 3.97
CA THR A 397 -7.17 -53.09 5.24
C THR A 397 -6.78 -54.55 5.04
N CYS A 398 -5.65 -54.97 5.62
CA CYS A 398 -5.22 -56.36 5.60
C CYS A 398 -6.10 -57.22 6.51
N VAL A 399 -6.65 -58.27 5.95
CA VAL A 399 -7.50 -59.26 6.62
C VAL A 399 -7.02 -60.67 6.28
N ILE A 400 -7.40 -61.65 7.10
CA ILE A 400 -7.18 -63.06 6.79
C ILE A 400 -8.47 -63.61 6.16
N ALA A 401 -8.38 -64.07 4.91
CA ALA A 401 -9.52 -64.68 4.21
C ALA A 401 -9.89 -66.06 4.77
N GLY A 402 -8.93 -66.74 5.39
CA GLY A 402 -9.13 -68.00 6.10
C GLY A 402 -7.80 -68.57 6.60
N CYS A 403 -7.86 -69.31 7.70
CA CYS A 403 -6.71 -70.05 8.22
C CYS A 403 -6.51 -71.38 7.49
N ASN A 404 -5.26 -71.84 7.43
CA ASN A 404 -4.95 -73.18 6.96
C ASN A 404 -5.57 -74.22 7.92
N PRO A 405 -5.95 -75.43 7.43
CA PRO A 405 -6.55 -76.46 8.28
C PRO A 405 -5.68 -76.77 9.51
N GLY A 406 -6.31 -76.75 10.69
CA GLY A 406 -5.62 -76.95 11.97
C GLY A 406 -5.02 -75.69 12.60
N TYR A 407 -5.19 -74.52 11.99
CA TYR A 407 -4.79 -73.23 12.57
C TYR A 407 -5.99 -72.30 12.78
N GLY A 408 -5.89 -71.42 13.76
CA GLY A 408 -6.87 -70.39 14.07
C GLY A 408 -6.22 -69.04 14.33
N ASN A 409 -6.96 -67.97 14.07
CA ASN A 409 -6.67 -66.64 14.57
C ASN A 409 -7.53 -66.44 15.82
N CYS A 410 -6.92 -66.55 17.00
CA CYS A 410 -7.59 -66.64 18.29
C CYS A 410 -7.42 -65.36 19.13
N ASP A 411 -6.46 -64.50 18.80
CA ASP A 411 -6.34 -63.14 19.36
C ASP A 411 -7.08 -62.05 18.54
N LEU A 412 -7.67 -62.42 17.40
CA LEU A 412 -8.35 -61.56 16.41
C LEU A 412 -7.44 -60.51 15.74
N ASN A 413 -6.11 -60.66 15.83
CA ASN A 413 -5.15 -59.77 15.22
C ASN A 413 -4.82 -60.23 13.80
N THR A 414 -5.17 -59.44 12.77
CA THR A 414 -4.85 -59.81 11.38
C THR A 414 -3.35 -59.63 11.04
N SER A 415 -2.56 -59.05 11.95
CA SER A 415 -1.15 -58.69 11.72
C SER A 415 -0.16 -59.84 11.95
N ASN A 416 -0.53 -60.86 12.72
CA ASN A 416 0.29 -62.05 13.03
C ASN A 416 -0.26 -63.34 12.37
N GLY A 417 -1.40 -63.27 11.67
CA GLY A 417 -1.90 -64.34 10.79
C GLY A 417 -2.88 -65.29 11.49
N CYS A 418 -2.60 -66.59 11.46
CA CYS A 418 -3.29 -67.62 12.24
C CYS A 418 -2.26 -68.27 13.16
N GLU A 419 -2.11 -67.68 14.34
CA GLU A 419 -1.04 -67.91 15.30
C GLU A 419 -1.24 -69.20 16.11
N ALA A 420 -2.49 -69.61 16.35
CA ALA A 420 -2.79 -70.77 17.18
C ALA A 420 -2.80 -72.06 16.35
N ASN A 421 -1.96 -73.03 16.72
CA ASN A 421 -2.02 -74.40 16.18
C ASN A 421 -3.06 -75.21 16.96
N LEU A 422 -4.29 -75.28 16.44
CA LEU A 422 -5.44 -75.92 17.07
C LEU A 422 -5.23 -77.43 17.31
N ASN A 423 -4.22 -78.06 16.70
CA ASN A 423 -3.92 -79.47 16.89
C ASN A 423 -3.01 -79.77 18.10
N ALA A 424 -2.34 -78.75 18.66
CA ALA A 424 -1.29 -78.90 19.67
C ALA A 424 -1.33 -77.84 20.78
N ASP A 425 -1.96 -76.69 20.56
CA ASP A 425 -2.13 -75.64 21.56
C ASP A 425 -3.15 -76.07 22.63
N THR A 426 -2.67 -76.23 23.87
CA THR A 426 -3.49 -76.57 25.04
C THR A 426 -4.49 -75.49 25.43
N SER A 427 -4.36 -74.25 24.93
CA SER A 427 -5.27 -73.13 25.19
C SER A 427 -6.35 -72.96 24.12
N ASN A 428 -6.16 -73.52 22.93
CA ASN A 428 -7.02 -73.36 21.75
C ASN A 428 -7.27 -74.72 21.06
N CYS A 429 -7.51 -75.78 21.83
CA CYS A 429 -7.53 -77.14 21.29
C CYS A 429 -8.80 -77.40 20.48
N GLY A 430 -8.63 -77.76 19.20
CA GLY A 430 -9.71 -77.99 18.23
C GLY A 430 -10.39 -76.71 17.73
N THR A 431 -10.54 -75.68 18.58
CA THR A 431 -11.03 -74.34 18.22
C THR A 431 -10.50 -73.28 19.19
N CYS A 432 -10.47 -72.02 18.74
CA CYS A 432 -10.08 -70.89 19.57
C CYS A 432 -10.87 -70.80 20.88
N GLY A 433 -10.19 -70.42 21.96
CA GLY A 433 -10.78 -70.26 23.28
C GLY A 433 -11.23 -71.56 23.97
N SER A 434 -10.79 -72.73 23.48
CA SER A 434 -11.08 -74.03 24.09
C SER A 434 -9.85 -74.63 24.78
N PRO A 435 -9.55 -74.23 26.03
CA PRO A 435 -8.43 -74.78 26.79
C PRO A 435 -8.72 -76.20 27.28
N CYS A 436 -7.69 -77.04 27.30
CA CYS A 436 -7.81 -78.39 27.85
C CYS A 436 -7.89 -78.39 29.39
N PRO A 437 -8.66 -79.31 30.00
CA PRO A 437 -8.66 -79.49 31.45
C PRO A 437 -7.29 -79.88 32.02
N GLY A 438 -7.05 -79.62 33.30
CA GLY A 438 -5.80 -80.00 33.97
C GLY A 438 -5.52 -81.51 33.87
N GLY A 439 -4.30 -81.88 33.47
CA GLY A 439 -3.91 -83.27 33.20
C GLY A 439 -4.17 -83.76 31.76
N TYR A 440 -4.63 -82.87 30.87
CA TYR A 440 -4.82 -83.16 29.45
C TYR A 440 -3.86 -82.35 28.59
N SER A 441 -3.50 -82.87 27.42
CA SER A 441 -2.77 -82.15 26.37
C SER A 441 -3.57 -82.15 25.07
N CYS A 442 -3.36 -81.14 24.22
CA CYS A 442 -3.99 -81.12 22.91
C CYS A 442 -3.22 -82.01 21.95
N ILE A 443 -3.87 -83.04 21.42
CA ILE A 443 -3.28 -84.00 20.48
C ILE A 443 -4.28 -84.23 19.34
N GLY A 444 -3.93 -83.77 18.14
CA GLY A 444 -4.78 -83.91 16.96
C GLY A 444 -6.09 -83.13 17.05
N GLY A 445 -6.10 -82.02 17.78
CA GLY A 445 -7.28 -81.16 17.96
C GLY A 445 -8.28 -81.69 18.99
N SER A 446 -7.85 -82.62 19.85
CA SER A 446 -8.66 -83.13 20.97
C SER A 446 -7.84 -83.14 22.26
N CYS A 447 -8.47 -82.80 23.38
CA CYS A 447 -7.85 -82.91 24.70
C CYS A 447 -7.77 -84.39 25.11
N GLN A 448 -6.56 -84.91 25.21
CA GLN A 448 -6.28 -86.29 25.61
C GLN A 448 -5.60 -86.33 26.98
N LEU A 449 -5.99 -87.29 27.81
CA LEU A 449 -5.35 -87.53 29.12
C LEU A 449 -3.86 -87.86 28.93
N VAL A 450 -3.00 -87.10 29.59
CA VAL A 450 -1.60 -87.44 29.80
C VAL A 450 -1.41 -87.74 31.29
N PRO A 451 -1.21 -89.02 31.69
CA PRO A 451 -0.94 -89.34 33.08
C PRO A 451 0.43 -88.76 33.47
N THR A 452 0.45 -87.61 34.14
CA THR A 452 1.69 -87.04 34.69
C THR A 452 1.84 -87.47 36.14
N GLY A 453 2.84 -88.30 36.45
CA GLY A 453 3.26 -88.55 37.83
C GLY A 453 3.82 -87.30 38.52
N CYS A 454 4.28 -87.41 39.76
CA CYS A 454 4.69 -86.27 40.59
C CYS A 454 5.99 -85.55 40.15
N PHE A 455 6.81 -86.16 39.29
CA PHE A 455 8.13 -85.59 38.94
C PHE A 455 8.11 -84.71 37.70
N ARG A 456 9.02 -83.73 37.65
CA ARG A 456 9.28 -82.84 36.50
C ARG A 456 10.78 -82.63 36.32
N THR A 457 11.17 -82.18 35.12
CA THR A 457 12.50 -81.63 34.83
C THR A 457 12.64 -80.15 35.20
N THR A 458 11.57 -79.55 35.76
CA THR A 458 11.55 -78.26 36.45
C THR A 458 11.39 -78.48 37.96
N ASP A 459 11.68 -77.46 38.77
CA ASP A 459 11.52 -77.53 40.22
C ASP A 459 10.05 -77.74 40.63
N VAL A 460 9.79 -78.80 41.40
CA VAL A 460 8.48 -79.14 41.99
C VAL A 460 8.52 -78.88 43.49
N LEU A 461 7.63 -78.04 44.00
CA LEU A 461 7.54 -77.72 45.43
C LEU A 461 7.15 -78.95 46.24
N GLN A 462 7.93 -79.26 47.28
CA GLN A 462 7.57 -80.24 48.30
C GLN A 462 6.52 -79.62 49.24
N THR A 463 5.31 -80.14 49.18
CA THR A 463 4.17 -79.65 49.98
C THR A 463 4.26 -80.10 51.45
N GLY A 464 3.58 -79.40 52.36
CA GLY A 464 3.57 -79.76 53.79
C GLY A 464 4.83 -79.39 54.59
N LEU A 465 5.78 -78.66 54.00
CA LEU A 465 6.90 -78.00 54.69
C LEU A 465 6.53 -76.57 55.12
N ASN A 466 7.18 -76.03 56.15
CA ASN A 466 7.06 -74.62 56.53
C ASN A 466 8.04 -73.73 55.74
N LYS A 467 9.20 -74.27 55.33
CA LYS A 467 10.16 -73.64 54.42
C LYS A 467 10.10 -74.27 53.02
N PRO A 468 10.19 -73.48 51.92
CA PRO A 468 10.04 -74.02 50.58
C PRO A 468 11.28 -74.80 50.13
N GLN A 469 11.09 -76.11 49.93
CA GLN A 469 12.06 -77.00 49.32
C GLN A 469 11.49 -77.58 48.01
N TYR A 470 12.32 -77.74 46.99
CA TYR A 470 11.91 -78.22 45.67
C TYR A 470 12.70 -79.46 45.26
N THR A 471 12.08 -80.33 44.47
CA THR A 471 12.76 -81.44 43.78
C THR A 471 12.69 -81.22 42.27
N ARG A 472 13.82 -81.37 41.59
CA ARG A 472 13.93 -81.38 40.12
C ARG A 472 14.66 -82.64 39.68
N CYS A 473 14.22 -83.25 38.59
CA CYS A 473 14.90 -84.41 38.00
C CYS A 473 15.76 -83.98 36.80
N GLU A 474 16.89 -84.65 36.58
CA GLU A 474 17.66 -84.46 35.34
C GLU A 474 16.86 -84.96 34.14
N SER A 475 16.20 -86.11 34.30
CA SER A 475 15.20 -86.64 33.38
C SER A 475 14.11 -87.39 34.14
N ILE A 476 12.98 -87.62 33.48
CA ILE A 476 11.86 -88.39 34.04
C ILE A 476 11.59 -89.62 33.18
N ALA A 477 11.19 -90.71 33.85
CA ALA A 477 10.75 -91.95 33.23
C ALA A 477 9.39 -92.37 33.80
N ASN A 478 8.82 -93.46 33.27
CA ASN A 478 7.53 -94.02 33.70
C ASN A 478 6.43 -92.95 33.81
N SER A 479 6.21 -92.18 32.74
CA SER A 479 5.21 -91.09 32.67
C SER A 479 5.29 -90.05 33.80
N GLY A 480 6.50 -89.78 34.32
CA GLY A 480 6.71 -88.82 35.41
C GLY A 480 6.56 -89.41 36.81
N PHE A 481 6.42 -90.73 36.94
CA PHE A 481 6.46 -91.44 38.23
C PHE A 481 7.89 -91.85 38.65
N THR A 482 8.86 -91.81 37.74
CA THR A 482 10.28 -92.05 38.05
C THR A 482 11.11 -90.80 37.81
N CYS A 483 11.84 -90.36 38.84
CA CYS A 483 12.86 -89.31 38.78
C CYS A 483 14.23 -89.94 38.55
N ILE A 484 14.97 -89.48 37.55
CA ILE A 484 16.38 -89.82 37.35
C ILE A 484 17.24 -88.66 37.82
N ASN A 485 18.29 -88.97 38.60
CA ASN A 485 19.24 -88.04 39.20
C ASN A 485 18.55 -86.82 39.86
N PRO A 486 17.76 -87.01 40.93
CA PRO A 486 17.13 -85.91 41.67
C PRO A 486 18.16 -84.87 42.14
N ILE A 487 17.78 -83.60 42.02
CA ILE A 487 18.47 -82.44 42.59
C ILE A 487 17.46 -81.72 43.47
N ILE A 488 17.89 -81.36 44.67
CA ILE A 488 17.06 -80.62 45.63
C ILE A 488 17.54 -79.16 45.66
N THR A 489 16.56 -78.27 45.82
CA THR A 489 16.74 -76.84 46.03
C THR A 489 16.08 -76.47 47.36
N TYR A 490 16.77 -75.84 48.29
CA TYR A 490 16.19 -75.38 49.56
C TYR A 490 16.43 -73.87 49.75
N GLY A 491 15.35 -73.11 49.94
CA GLY A 491 15.43 -71.65 49.87
C GLY A 491 15.94 -71.18 48.50
N SER A 492 17.11 -70.56 48.48
CA SER A 492 17.80 -70.10 47.26
C SER A 492 18.94 -71.01 46.77
N VAL A 493 19.31 -72.06 47.52
CA VAL A 493 20.46 -72.92 47.19
C VAL A 493 20.02 -74.16 46.42
N THR A 494 20.50 -74.30 45.19
CA THR A 494 20.29 -75.47 44.32
C THR A 494 21.57 -76.31 44.28
N GLY A 495 21.44 -77.64 44.31
CA GLY A 495 22.57 -78.55 44.09
C GLY A 495 22.68 -79.68 45.10
N GLY A 496 21.81 -79.73 46.11
CA GLY A 496 21.83 -80.82 47.06
C GLY A 496 21.43 -82.15 46.42
N ILE A 497 22.24 -83.18 46.64
CA ILE A 497 22.08 -84.54 46.12
C ILE A 497 21.67 -85.47 47.28
N PRO A 498 20.43 -85.98 47.27
CA PRO A 498 19.97 -87.01 48.20
C PRO A 498 20.88 -88.25 48.16
N ALA A 499 21.31 -88.72 49.33
CA ALA A 499 22.13 -89.91 49.49
C ALA A 499 21.53 -90.90 50.50
N ASN A 500 22.00 -92.15 50.48
CA ASN A 500 21.52 -93.21 51.36
C ASN A 500 21.79 -92.90 52.84
N HIS A 501 20.74 -92.70 53.63
CA HIS A 501 20.85 -92.44 55.06
C HIS A 501 19.64 -93.04 55.81
N SER A 502 19.85 -93.43 57.07
CA SER A 502 18.82 -94.07 57.91
C SER A 502 17.64 -93.15 58.25
N GLY A 503 17.83 -91.83 58.14
CA GLY A 503 16.77 -90.82 58.32
C GLY A 503 15.88 -90.56 57.10
N ASN A 504 16.12 -91.22 55.96
CA ASN A 504 15.36 -90.96 54.73
C ASN A 504 13.94 -91.54 54.80
N ASN A 505 12.93 -90.74 54.42
CA ASN A 505 11.53 -91.16 54.35
C ASN A 505 10.96 -90.95 52.94
N TYR A 506 11.17 -91.96 52.09
CA TYR A 506 10.77 -91.89 50.68
C TYR A 506 9.25 -91.85 50.45
N VAL A 507 8.45 -92.42 51.36
CA VAL A 507 6.98 -92.35 51.29
C VAL A 507 6.53 -90.90 51.44
N THR A 508 7.03 -90.21 52.46
CA THR A 508 6.75 -88.79 52.67
C THR A 508 7.26 -87.95 51.50
N TRP A 509 8.48 -88.18 51.00
CA TRP A 509 9.01 -87.43 49.85
C TRP A 509 8.14 -87.54 48.59
N CYS A 510 7.69 -88.75 48.24
CA CYS A 510 6.74 -88.97 47.14
C CYS A 510 5.42 -88.22 47.36
N GLN A 511 4.89 -88.24 48.58
CA GLN A 511 3.62 -87.58 48.93
C GLN A 511 3.73 -86.05 48.92
N GLN A 512 4.85 -85.49 49.37
CA GLN A 512 5.12 -84.06 49.30
C GLN A 512 5.13 -83.54 47.85
N LEU A 513 5.55 -84.37 46.89
CA LEU A 513 5.53 -84.05 45.45
C LEU A 513 4.19 -84.37 44.76
N GLY A 514 3.20 -84.91 45.49
CA GLY A 514 1.86 -85.19 44.97
C GLY A 514 1.63 -86.59 44.40
N CYS A 515 2.55 -87.55 44.63
CA CYS A 515 2.26 -88.97 44.41
C CYS A 515 1.53 -89.58 45.62
N SER A 516 0.87 -90.71 45.43
CA SER A 516 0.17 -91.43 46.51
C SER A 516 1.12 -92.20 47.44
N GLY A 517 2.24 -92.71 46.91
CA GLY A 517 3.21 -93.46 47.68
C GLY A 517 4.57 -93.67 46.99
N PHE A 518 5.42 -94.47 47.64
CA PHE A 518 6.76 -94.83 47.20
C PHE A 518 6.82 -96.27 46.70
N VAL A 519 7.59 -96.52 45.64
CA VAL A 519 7.79 -97.85 45.04
C VAL A 519 9.21 -98.35 45.23
N THR A 520 10.22 -97.59 44.78
CA THR A 520 11.62 -98.03 44.84
C THR A 520 12.61 -96.88 44.71
N VAL A 521 13.83 -97.09 45.20
CA VAL A 521 14.97 -96.17 45.10
C VAL A 521 16.19 -96.95 44.61
N GLN A 522 17.02 -96.32 43.79
CA GLN A 522 18.30 -96.88 43.35
C GLN A 522 19.43 -95.92 43.71
N TYR A 523 20.52 -96.48 44.22
CA TYR A 523 21.75 -95.75 44.53
C TYR A 523 22.83 -96.00 43.47
N GLY A 524 23.70 -95.04 43.27
CA GLY A 524 24.82 -95.14 42.33
C GLY A 524 25.78 -93.96 42.47
N SER A 525 26.82 -93.94 41.63
CA SER A 525 27.86 -92.91 41.74
C SER A 525 27.39 -91.56 41.20
N ARG A 526 27.41 -90.52 42.04
CA ARG A 526 27.25 -89.11 41.65
C ARG A 526 28.33 -88.26 42.33
N SER A 527 28.70 -87.15 41.70
CA SER A 527 29.67 -86.19 42.25
C SER A 527 28.99 -85.25 43.25
N TYR A 528 29.53 -85.17 44.46
CA TYR A 528 29.17 -84.16 45.45
C TYR A 528 30.19 -82.99 45.50
N ALA A 529 30.93 -82.76 44.41
CA ALA A 529 31.80 -81.60 44.29
C ALA A 529 30.97 -80.33 44.05
N ALA A 530 31.38 -79.23 44.69
CA ALA A 530 30.74 -77.92 44.56
C ALA A 530 30.46 -77.53 43.09
N PRO A 531 29.26 -77.02 42.76
CA PRO A 531 28.21 -76.55 43.66
C PRO A 531 27.27 -77.64 44.21
N TYR A 532 27.48 -78.92 43.85
CA TYR A 532 26.68 -80.03 44.40
C TYR A 532 27.20 -80.47 45.76
N GLY A 533 26.35 -80.97 46.63
CA GLY A 533 26.72 -81.43 47.98
C GLY A 533 25.76 -82.50 48.48
N LYS A 534 26.15 -83.26 49.51
CA LYS A 534 25.41 -84.45 49.96
C LYS A 534 24.27 -84.07 50.92
N LEU A 535 23.15 -84.78 50.84
CA LEU A 535 21.97 -84.57 51.69
C LEU A 535 21.50 -85.86 52.37
N PHE A 536 20.90 -85.70 53.56
CA PHE A 536 20.14 -86.75 54.24
C PHE A 536 18.74 -86.25 54.63
N GLY A 537 17.81 -87.19 54.85
CA GLY A 537 16.49 -86.86 55.37
C GLY A 537 16.51 -86.62 56.88
N CYS A 538 15.93 -85.51 57.33
CA CYS A 538 15.81 -85.16 58.75
C CYS A 538 14.44 -84.54 59.08
N ASN A 539 14.10 -84.44 60.37
CA ASN A 539 12.83 -83.88 60.88
C ASN A 539 13.08 -82.89 62.04
N GLY A 540 14.10 -82.06 61.89
CA GLY A 540 14.54 -81.04 62.83
C GLY A 540 15.49 -80.06 62.13
N TYR A 541 16.35 -79.38 62.89
CA TYR A 541 17.25 -78.33 62.39
C TYR A 541 16.46 -77.16 61.76
N ASP A 542 16.39 -77.10 60.43
CA ASP A 542 15.77 -75.99 59.71
C ASP A 542 14.24 -76.01 59.73
N ASP A 543 13.62 -77.18 59.77
CA ASP A 543 12.16 -77.33 59.76
C ASP A 543 11.72 -78.55 60.60
N SER A 544 10.46 -78.56 61.02
CA SER A 544 9.89 -79.62 61.88
C SER A 544 9.25 -80.81 61.13
N PRO A 545 8.67 -80.66 59.92
CA PRO A 545 8.32 -81.79 59.07
C PRO A 545 9.57 -82.46 58.50
N TRP A 546 9.41 -83.68 57.99
CA TRP A 546 10.50 -84.39 57.32
C TRP A 546 10.88 -83.68 56.01
N HIS A 547 12.17 -83.42 55.79
CA HIS A 547 12.72 -82.75 54.61
C HIS A 547 14.18 -83.17 54.37
N TRP A 548 14.79 -82.73 53.27
CA TRP A 548 16.22 -82.93 53.03
C TRP A 548 17.09 -81.86 53.69
N CYS A 549 18.21 -82.27 54.29
CA CYS A 549 19.06 -81.46 55.17
C CYS A 549 20.54 -81.60 54.77
N ASP A 550 21.36 -80.58 54.98
CA ASP A 550 22.80 -80.62 54.69
C ASP A 550 23.52 -81.66 55.57
N TRP A 551 24.43 -82.44 54.98
CA TRP A 551 25.08 -83.57 55.65
C TRP A 551 26.12 -83.18 56.72
N MET A 552 26.65 -81.96 56.72
CA MET A 552 27.66 -81.51 57.68
C MET A 552 27.05 -81.15 59.03
N ASP A 553 25.98 -80.34 59.04
CA ASP A 553 25.43 -79.75 60.26
C ASP A 553 23.88 -79.80 60.37
N GLY A 554 23.18 -80.22 59.31
CA GLY A 554 21.72 -80.26 59.21
C GLY A 554 21.04 -78.94 58.83
N ASN A 555 21.77 -77.81 58.75
CA ASN A 555 21.21 -76.49 58.42
C ASN A 555 21.62 -76.10 57.00
N TRP A 556 20.63 -75.93 56.11
CA TRP A 556 20.82 -75.61 54.70
C TRP A 556 20.16 -74.27 54.31
N TYR A 557 19.18 -73.79 55.10
CA TYR A 557 18.59 -72.45 54.94
C TYR A 557 19.54 -71.33 55.41
N ASN A 558 20.71 -71.68 55.95
CA ASN A 558 21.86 -70.79 56.15
C ASN A 558 22.45 -70.23 54.83
N GLN A 559 21.95 -70.69 53.68
CA GLN A 559 22.37 -70.35 52.31
C GLN A 559 23.71 -70.99 51.89
N GLN A 560 24.14 -72.06 52.55
CA GLN A 560 25.36 -72.81 52.23
C GLN A 560 25.05 -74.32 52.18
N LEU A 561 25.83 -75.06 51.40
CA LEU A 561 25.74 -76.51 51.27
C LEU A 561 27.18 -76.99 51.52
N ASP A 562 27.45 -77.48 52.72
CA ASP A 562 28.79 -77.46 53.30
C ASP A 562 29.53 -78.79 53.14
N TYR A 563 28.81 -79.89 52.90
CA TYR A 563 29.42 -81.22 52.74
C TYR A 563 29.65 -81.60 51.27
N HIS A 564 30.90 -81.44 50.82
CA HIS A 564 31.38 -81.75 49.46
C HIS A 564 32.37 -82.93 49.40
N PRO A 565 31.98 -84.18 49.71
CA PRO A 565 32.86 -85.33 49.60
C PRO A 565 33.19 -85.68 48.12
N PRO A 566 34.23 -86.49 47.87
CA PRO A 566 34.41 -87.14 46.57
C PRO A 566 33.17 -87.94 46.15
N ALA A 567 33.05 -88.23 44.85
CA ALA A 567 31.94 -89.03 44.33
C ALA A 567 31.85 -90.40 45.02
N ASP A 568 30.67 -90.75 45.52
CA ASP A 568 30.39 -92.01 46.22
C ASP A 568 29.16 -92.68 45.60
N SER A 569 29.07 -94.00 45.76
CA SER A 569 28.07 -94.92 45.19
C SER A 569 26.71 -94.89 45.91
N ASP A 570 26.56 -94.05 46.92
CA ASP A 570 25.38 -93.98 47.79
C ASP A 570 24.38 -92.88 47.41
N ALA A 571 24.66 -92.11 46.36
CA ALA A 571 23.77 -91.07 45.87
C ALA A 571 22.51 -91.68 45.25
N ILE A 572 21.35 -91.07 45.45
CA ILE A 572 20.12 -91.47 44.76
C ILE A 572 20.26 -91.12 43.28
N VAL A 573 20.28 -92.15 42.42
CA VAL A 573 20.31 -92.04 40.96
C VAL A 573 18.93 -92.26 40.33
N SER A 574 18.03 -92.99 41.00
CA SER A 574 16.62 -92.98 40.66
C SER A 574 15.71 -93.14 41.88
N ILE A 575 14.51 -92.57 41.80
CA ILE A 575 13.39 -92.87 42.70
C ILE A 575 12.12 -93.02 41.88
N THR A 576 11.29 -94.01 42.23
CA THR A 576 9.96 -94.21 41.65
C THR A 576 8.89 -94.15 42.73
N CYS A 577 7.84 -93.37 42.45
CA CYS A 577 6.63 -93.20 43.24
C CYS A 577 5.41 -93.80 42.48
N ASN A 578 4.22 -93.79 43.09
CA ASN A 578 2.97 -94.25 42.45
C ASN A 578 1.76 -93.37 42.79
#